data_AF-A0A3N7C204-F1
#
_entry.id   AF-A0A3N7C204-F1
#
_cell.length_a   1.000
_cell.length_b   1.000
_cell.length_c   1.000
_cell.angle_alpha   90.00
_cell.angle_beta   90.00
_cell.angle_gamma   90.00
#
_symmetry.space_group_name_H-M   'P 1'
#
loop_
_entity.id
_entity.type
_entity.pdbx_description
1 polymer ?
#
loop_
_entity_poly.entity_id
_entity_poly.type
_entity_poly.pdbx_seq_one_letter_code
_entity_poly.pdbx_strand_id
1 'polypeptide(L)'
;MILKPCSDKDAFNAIAKIEQSLTIKDSIKAGELIMKQGSKVDVVIEIIKIIEFYLKITGKELEIYQVRVLAGDLYDKFRTDTVEDLILFFKMIRTGDLGKLKYYDNFHDKIMSYVPQYFQYKSEQREKMIEAKKKQFKKKADQTQMSEEAYNKFTELQNRISNPIQRSAEIFSVKGILSSIDNYIEKLPETCKKLSDSDLKYEIQRTQFSNKTAYEILLQEQEHRKTTPKKKKKNE
;
A
#
# COMPACT_ATOMS: atom_id res chain seq x y z
N MET A 1 -11.17 29.53 0.82
CA MET A 1 -11.33 30.83 1.50
C MET A 1 -11.64 31.86 0.42
N ILE A 2 -12.88 32.33 0.31
CA ILE A 2 -13.30 33.27 -0.74
C ILE A 2 -13.05 34.69 -0.22
N LEU A 3 -12.23 35.48 -0.92
CA LEU A 3 -11.97 36.86 -0.55
C LEU A 3 -13.24 37.67 -0.85
N LYS A 4 -13.98 38.05 0.21
CA LYS A 4 -15.16 38.92 0.09
C LYS A 4 -14.81 40.21 -0.67
N PRO A 5 -15.78 40.81 -1.39
CA PRO A 5 -15.59 42.10 -2.04
C PRO A 5 -15.51 43.19 -0.96
N CYS A 6 -14.30 43.40 -0.45
CA CYS A 6 -13.97 44.47 0.49
C CYS A 6 -13.21 45.58 -0.26
N SER A 7 -13.35 46.82 0.22
CA SER A 7 -12.66 48.02 -0.27
C SER A 7 -11.18 47.73 -0.57
N ASP A 8 -10.60 48.34 -1.61
CA ASP A 8 -9.23 48.08 -2.08
C ASP A 8 -8.19 48.12 -0.96
N LYS A 9 -8.40 48.98 0.07
CA LYS A 9 -7.53 49.08 1.25
C LYS A 9 -7.66 47.90 2.22
N ASP A 10 -8.85 47.34 2.38
CA ASP A 10 -9.10 46.20 3.26
C ASP A 10 -8.60 44.90 2.62
N ALA A 11 -8.78 44.75 1.30
CA ALA A 11 -8.20 43.67 0.52
C ALA A 11 -6.67 43.72 0.57
N PHE A 12 -6.07 44.92 0.45
CA PHE A 12 -4.63 45.12 0.57
C PHE A 12 -4.10 44.69 1.96
N ASN A 13 -4.78 45.10 3.04
CA ASN A 13 -4.40 44.73 4.40
C ASN A 13 -4.57 43.21 4.67
N ALA A 14 -5.59 42.59 4.08
CA ALA A 14 -5.80 41.15 4.16
C ALA A 14 -4.68 40.39 3.45
N ILE A 15 -4.33 40.77 2.22
CA ILE A 15 -3.23 40.16 1.46
C ILE A 15 -1.90 40.35 2.20
N ALA A 16 -1.63 41.53 2.76
CA ALA A 16 -0.40 41.79 3.50
C ALA A 16 -0.28 40.93 4.77
N LYS A 17 -1.37 40.75 5.52
CA LYS A 17 -1.39 39.86 6.70
C LYS A 17 -1.19 38.41 6.31
N ILE A 18 -1.84 37.96 5.22
CA ILE A 18 -1.67 36.61 4.68
C ILE A 18 -0.20 36.42 4.27
N GLU A 19 0.39 37.34 3.51
CA GLU A 19 1.80 37.28 3.09
C GLU A 19 2.77 37.14 4.27
N GLN A 20 2.52 37.87 5.37
CA GLN A 20 3.34 37.81 6.58
C GLN A 20 3.19 36.46 7.31
N SER A 21 1.99 35.89 7.34
CA SER A 21 1.73 34.61 8.00
C SER A 21 2.10 33.38 7.15
N LEU A 22 2.16 33.53 5.82
CA LEU A 22 2.27 32.38 4.93
C LEU A 22 3.68 31.79 4.94
N THR A 23 3.79 30.53 5.36
CA THR A 23 4.98 29.71 5.13
C THR A 23 4.71 28.64 4.08
N ILE A 24 5.76 28.22 3.36
CA ILE A 24 5.67 27.16 2.32
C ILE A 24 5.04 25.87 2.88
N LYS A 25 5.24 25.61 4.19
CA LYS A 25 4.71 24.44 4.88
C LYS A 25 3.19 24.47 5.02
N ASP A 26 2.60 25.65 5.14
CA ASP A 26 1.16 25.83 5.32
C ASP A 26 0.44 25.74 3.97
N SER A 27 1.02 26.34 2.93
CA SER A 27 0.54 26.24 1.54
C SER A 27 0.47 24.79 1.03
N ILE A 28 1.36 23.92 1.51
CA ILE A 28 1.38 22.49 1.14
C ILE A 28 0.31 21.67 1.91
N LYS A 29 -0.18 22.15 3.06
CA LYS A 29 -1.02 21.34 3.96
C LYS A 29 -2.50 21.68 3.93
N ALA A 30 -2.91 22.92 3.66
CA ALA A 30 -4.26 23.37 4.05
C ALA A 30 -5.04 24.23 3.03
N GLY A 31 -4.47 24.61 1.89
CA GLY A 31 -5.21 25.45 0.94
C GLY A 31 -6.18 24.64 0.06
N GLU A 32 -7.39 25.17 -0.14
CA GLU A 32 -8.31 24.68 -1.17
C GLU A 32 -7.74 24.99 -2.57
N LEU A 33 -7.86 24.02 -3.48
CA LEU A 33 -7.41 24.20 -4.85
C LEU A 33 -8.24 25.27 -5.57
N ILE A 34 -7.58 26.07 -6.40
CA ILE A 34 -8.20 27.09 -7.26
C ILE A 34 -9.34 26.51 -8.09
N MET A 35 -9.17 25.29 -8.61
CA MET A 35 -10.23 24.54 -9.32
C MET A 35 -11.52 24.29 -8.54
N LYS A 36 -11.43 24.25 -7.21
CA LYS A 36 -12.54 23.94 -6.31
C LYS A 36 -13.12 25.19 -5.64
N GLN A 37 -12.48 26.35 -5.80
CA GLN A 37 -12.93 27.62 -5.26
C GLN A 37 -13.79 28.37 -6.28
N GLY A 38 -15.09 28.48 -5.98
CA GLY A 38 -15.99 29.45 -6.63
C GLY A 38 -16.14 29.33 -8.15
N SER A 39 -16.67 30.41 -8.75
CA SER A 39 -16.72 30.60 -10.20
C SER A 39 -15.34 31.00 -10.72
N LYS A 40 -14.99 30.55 -11.94
CA LYS A 40 -13.72 30.90 -12.60
C LYS A 40 -13.46 32.41 -12.61
N VAL A 41 -14.52 33.19 -12.79
CA VAL A 41 -14.45 34.66 -12.87
C VAL A 41 -14.03 35.26 -11.52
N ASP A 42 -14.57 34.75 -10.42
CA ASP A 42 -14.27 35.28 -9.08
C ASP A 42 -12.79 35.04 -8.71
N VAL A 43 -12.27 33.87 -9.05
CA VAL A 43 -10.85 33.56 -8.80
C VAL A 43 -9.93 34.43 -9.65
N VAL A 44 -10.25 34.65 -10.93
CA VAL A 44 -9.45 35.55 -11.78
C VAL A 44 -9.45 36.98 -11.23
N ILE A 45 -10.57 37.46 -10.68
CA ILE A 45 -10.63 38.76 -10.00
C ILE A 45 -9.72 38.79 -8.76
N GLU A 46 -9.67 37.72 -7.97
CA GLU A 46 -8.75 37.61 -6.85
C GLU A 46 -7.28 37.65 -7.31
N ILE A 47 -6.94 36.96 -8.40
CA ILE A 47 -5.59 36.97 -8.98
C ILE A 47 -5.20 38.37 -9.47
N ILE A 48 -6.12 39.10 -10.11
CA ILE A 48 -5.91 40.49 -10.53
C ILE A 48 -5.53 41.34 -9.31
N LYS A 49 -6.26 41.23 -8.20
CA LYS A 49 -5.97 41.99 -6.97
C LYS A 49 -4.59 41.65 -6.39
N ILE A 50 -4.16 40.40 -6.47
CA ILE A 50 -2.82 39.97 -6.03
C ILE A 50 -1.74 40.59 -6.93
N ILE A 51 -1.94 40.63 -8.24
CA ILE A 51 -1.00 41.26 -9.17
C ILE A 51 -0.93 42.78 -8.90
N GLU A 52 -2.07 43.45 -8.73
CA GLU A 52 -2.13 44.87 -8.41
C GLU A 52 -1.41 45.19 -7.09
N PHE A 53 -1.56 44.34 -6.08
CA PHE A 53 -0.83 44.43 -4.81
C PHE A 53 0.69 44.35 -5.05
N TYR A 54 1.14 43.36 -5.81
CA TYR A 54 2.55 43.20 -6.15
C TYR A 54 3.11 44.41 -6.92
N LEU A 55 2.35 44.95 -7.87
CA LEU A 55 2.74 46.12 -8.66
C LEU A 55 2.87 47.38 -7.79
N LYS A 56 1.91 47.61 -6.88
CA LYS A 56 1.98 48.70 -5.89
C LYS A 56 3.21 48.60 -5.00
N ILE A 57 3.58 47.40 -4.56
CA ILE A 57 4.77 47.20 -3.72
C ILE A 57 6.07 47.38 -4.51
N THR A 58 6.09 46.94 -5.76
CA THR A 58 7.29 47.04 -6.61
C THR A 58 7.46 48.40 -7.27
N GLY A 59 6.48 49.31 -7.12
CA GLY A 59 6.48 50.64 -7.73
C GLY A 59 6.40 50.59 -9.26
N LYS A 60 5.83 49.52 -9.82
CA LYS A 60 5.68 49.34 -11.27
C LYS A 60 4.25 49.54 -11.68
N GLU A 61 4.04 50.22 -12.79
CA GLU A 61 2.72 50.40 -13.39
C GLU A 61 2.63 49.58 -14.67
N LEU A 62 1.51 48.88 -14.84
CA LEU A 62 1.16 48.13 -16.05
C LEU A 62 -0.25 48.52 -16.46
N GLU A 63 -0.53 48.41 -17.74
CA GLU A 63 -1.89 48.64 -18.23
C GLU A 63 -2.85 47.57 -17.70
N ILE A 64 -4.09 47.98 -17.43
CA ILE A 64 -5.14 47.12 -16.87
C ILE A 64 -5.37 45.88 -17.74
N TYR A 65 -5.27 46.02 -19.07
CA TYR A 65 -5.38 44.90 -19.99
C TYR A 65 -4.27 43.86 -19.79
N GLN A 66 -3.02 44.30 -19.62
CA GLN A 66 -1.88 43.42 -19.38
C GLN A 66 -2.01 42.64 -18.08
N VAL A 67 -2.53 43.29 -17.02
CA VAL A 67 -2.82 42.66 -15.73
C VAL A 67 -3.88 41.57 -15.88
N ARG A 68 -4.95 41.85 -16.65
CA ARG A 68 -6.04 40.88 -16.89
C ARG A 68 -5.56 39.66 -17.69
N VAL A 69 -4.76 39.87 -18.72
CA VAL A 69 -4.18 38.77 -19.53
C VAL A 69 -3.27 37.91 -18.65
N LEU A 70 -2.37 38.55 -17.88
CA LEU A 70 -1.48 37.83 -16.96
C LEU A 70 -2.26 37.03 -15.91
N ALA A 71 -3.36 37.57 -15.39
CA ALA A 71 -4.21 36.86 -14.43
C ALA A 71 -4.85 35.60 -15.03
N GLY A 72 -5.29 35.67 -16.30
CA GLY A 72 -5.80 34.51 -17.03
C GLY A 72 -4.74 33.42 -17.21
N ASP A 73 -3.54 33.82 -17.65
CA ASP A 73 -2.44 32.88 -17.86
C ASP A 73 -1.96 32.24 -16.54
N LEU A 74 -1.91 33.02 -15.45
CA LEU A 74 -1.59 32.50 -14.12
C LEU A 74 -2.68 31.58 -13.58
N TYR A 75 -3.96 31.88 -13.84
CA TYR A 75 -5.05 30.97 -13.47
C TYR A 75 -4.88 29.59 -14.12
N ASP A 76 -4.52 29.54 -15.41
CA ASP A 76 -4.32 28.28 -16.12
C ASP A 76 -3.12 27.49 -15.60
N LYS A 77 -2.03 28.18 -15.23
CA LYS A 77 -0.83 27.53 -14.68
C LYS A 77 -1.00 27.06 -13.24
N PHE A 78 -1.66 27.84 -12.39
CA PHE A 78 -1.88 27.54 -10.96
C PHE A 78 -3.21 26.85 -10.70
N ARG A 79 -3.88 26.34 -11.75
CA ARG A 79 -5.19 25.69 -11.69
C ARG A 79 -5.27 24.59 -10.62
N THR A 80 -4.20 23.81 -10.48
CA THR A 80 -4.09 22.70 -9.51
C THR A 80 -3.46 23.09 -8.17
N ASP A 81 -3.21 24.37 -7.95
CA ASP A 81 -2.60 24.92 -6.76
C ASP A 81 -3.58 25.85 -6.02
N THR A 82 -3.11 26.50 -4.97
CA THR A 82 -3.93 27.33 -4.08
C THR A 82 -3.71 28.81 -4.38
N VAL A 83 -4.66 29.68 -4.04
CA VAL A 83 -4.49 31.14 -4.18
C VAL A 83 -3.32 31.65 -3.31
N GLU A 84 -3.07 30.99 -2.19
CA GLU A 84 -1.93 31.23 -1.31
C GLU A 84 -0.59 30.98 -2.02
N ASP A 85 -0.52 29.97 -2.89
CA ASP A 85 0.67 29.70 -3.70
C ASP A 85 0.99 30.84 -4.66
N LEU A 86 -0.02 31.53 -5.21
CA LEU A 86 0.18 32.72 -6.06
C LEU A 86 0.73 33.90 -5.25
N ILE A 87 0.23 34.13 -4.04
CA ILE A 87 0.78 35.16 -3.13
C ILE A 87 2.23 34.84 -2.80
N LEU A 88 2.51 33.58 -2.47
CA LEU A 88 3.87 33.11 -2.16
C LEU A 88 4.80 33.23 -3.36
N PHE A 89 4.31 32.93 -4.56
CA PHE A 89 5.04 33.08 -5.81
C PHE A 89 5.50 34.53 -6.01
N PHE A 90 4.58 35.49 -5.92
CA PHE A 90 4.92 36.91 -6.03
C PHE A 90 5.85 37.39 -4.90
N LYS A 91 5.68 36.87 -3.68
CA LYS A 91 6.60 37.12 -2.56
C LYS A 91 8.02 36.65 -2.88
N MET A 92 8.18 35.44 -3.41
CA MET A 92 9.49 34.87 -3.77
C MET A 92 10.16 35.61 -4.93
N ILE A 93 9.37 36.10 -5.90
CA ILE A 93 9.90 36.97 -6.96
C ILE A 93 10.43 38.28 -6.35
N ARG A 94 9.69 38.85 -5.39
CA ARG A 94 10.09 40.10 -4.71
C ARG A 94 11.36 39.93 -3.87
N THR A 95 11.48 38.83 -3.13
CA THR A 95 12.69 38.54 -2.31
C THR A 95 13.87 38.09 -3.16
N GLY A 96 13.63 37.64 -4.39
CA GLY A 96 14.68 37.15 -5.30
C GLY A 96 15.09 35.70 -5.05
N ASP A 97 14.29 34.95 -4.27
CA ASP A 97 14.62 33.57 -3.86
C ASP A 97 14.59 32.57 -5.03
N LEU A 98 13.88 32.89 -6.11
CA LEU A 98 13.78 32.06 -7.32
C LEU A 98 15.00 32.20 -8.25
N GLY A 99 15.96 33.06 -7.89
CA GLY A 99 17.18 33.28 -8.66
C GLY A 99 17.05 34.35 -9.75
N LYS A 100 18.16 34.57 -10.47
CA LYS A 100 18.24 35.58 -11.53
C LYS A 100 17.80 34.96 -12.86
N LEU A 101 16.78 35.55 -13.45
CA LEU A 101 16.36 35.25 -14.80
C LEU A 101 17.29 35.87 -15.84
N LYS A 102 17.29 35.30 -17.05
CA LYS A 102 17.83 35.97 -18.25
C LYS A 102 17.05 37.26 -18.51
N TYR A 103 17.62 38.15 -19.32
CA TYR A 103 16.95 39.39 -19.69
C TYR A 103 15.65 39.10 -20.46
N TYR A 104 14.57 39.79 -20.06
CA TYR A 104 13.26 39.72 -20.70
C TYR A 104 12.75 41.14 -20.92
N ASP A 105 12.29 41.41 -22.14
CA ASP A 105 11.76 42.73 -22.53
C ASP A 105 10.41 43.03 -21.89
N ASN A 106 9.53 42.02 -21.82
CA ASN A 106 8.17 42.18 -21.32
C ASN A 106 8.05 41.70 -19.86
N PHE A 107 7.31 42.47 -19.06
CA PHE A 107 6.99 42.07 -17.69
C PHE A 107 6.21 40.75 -17.64
N HIS A 108 5.27 40.56 -18.57
CA HIS A 108 4.50 39.33 -18.70
C HIS A 108 5.43 38.09 -18.81
N ASP A 109 6.34 38.11 -19.77
CA ASP A 109 7.25 36.99 -20.04
C ASP A 109 8.22 36.77 -18.87
N LYS A 110 8.61 37.86 -18.20
CA LYS A 110 9.40 37.78 -16.98
C LYS A 110 8.67 37.06 -15.85
N ILE A 111 7.39 37.35 -15.61
CA ILE A 111 6.61 36.66 -14.57
C ILE A 111 6.38 35.20 -14.96
N MET A 112 6.01 34.93 -16.21
CA MET A 112 5.73 33.57 -16.67
C MET A 112 6.96 32.65 -16.64
N SER A 113 8.16 33.20 -16.83
CA SER A 113 9.41 32.41 -16.73
C SER A 113 9.81 32.05 -15.30
N TYR A 114 9.29 32.74 -14.27
CA TYR A 114 9.46 32.33 -12.87
C TYR A 114 8.57 31.14 -12.48
N VAL A 115 7.47 30.90 -13.20
CA VAL A 115 6.49 29.85 -12.85
C VAL A 115 7.13 28.46 -12.77
N PRO A 116 7.92 28.00 -13.75
CA PRO A 116 8.60 26.70 -13.67
C PRO A 116 9.58 26.61 -12.50
N GLN A 117 10.31 27.69 -12.20
CA GLN A 117 11.26 27.74 -11.10
C GLN A 117 10.56 27.59 -9.75
N TYR A 118 9.40 28.23 -9.60
CA TYR A 118 8.57 28.09 -8.41
C TYR A 118 8.08 26.67 -8.20
N PHE A 119 7.62 25.98 -9.26
CA PHE A 119 7.18 24.59 -9.14
C PHE A 119 8.33 23.63 -8.82
N GLN A 120 9.52 23.86 -9.35
CA GLN A 120 10.72 23.10 -8.96
C GLN A 120 11.01 23.31 -7.47
N TYR A 121 11.08 24.56 -7.02
CA TYR A 121 11.31 24.89 -5.63
C TYR A 121 10.26 24.26 -4.70
N LYS A 122 8.98 24.33 -5.06
CA LYS A 122 7.88 23.70 -4.32
C LYS A 122 8.04 22.17 -4.24
N SER A 123 8.48 21.54 -5.33
CA SER A 123 8.73 20.10 -5.38
C SER A 123 9.89 19.69 -4.48
N GLU A 124 10.99 20.43 -4.49
CA GLU A 124 12.12 20.20 -3.57
C GLU A 124 11.72 20.33 -2.09
N GLN A 125 10.89 21.33 -1.77
CA GLN A 125 10.39 21.50 -0.40
C GLN A 125 9.47 20.36 0.03
N ARG A 126 8.64 19.83 -0.89
CA ARG A 126 7.83 18.63 -0.65
C ARG A 126 8.72 17.41 -0.39
N GLU A 127 9.75 17.20 -1.20
CA GLU A 127 10.68 16.08 -1.04
C GLU A 127 11.42 16.14 0.30
N LYS A 128 11.96 17.31 0.67
CA LYS A 128 12.59 17.54 1.99
C LYS A 128 11.64 17.22 3.14
N MET A 129 10.35 17.56 3.02
CA MET A 129 9.35 17.22 4.05
C MET A 129 9.06 15.72 4.12
N ILE A 130 8.98 15.04 2.97
CA ILE A 130 8.80 13.59 2.92
C ILE A 130 10.01 12.89 3.55
N GLU A 131 11.22 13.32 3.22
CA GLU A 131 12.44 12.79 3.84
C GLU A 131 12.48 13.03 5.35
N ALA A 132 12.13 14.24 5.80
CA ALA A 132 12.08 14.56 7.22
C ALA A 132 11.08 13.66 7.96
N LYS A 133 9.89 13.43 7.39
CA LYS A 133 8.92 12.47 7.93
C LYS A 133 9.48 11.05 7.96
N LYS A 134 10.08 10.57 6.86
CA LYS A 134 10.71 9.24 6.80
C LYS A 134 11.80 9.09 7.88
N LYS A 135 12.65 10.10 8.08
CA LYS A 135 13.68 10.11 9.13
C LYS A 135 13.05 10.07 10.53
N GLN A 136 11.96 10.80 10.76
CA GLN A 136 11.24 10.73 12.05
C GLN A 136 10.59 9.36 12.28
N PHE A 137 9.98 8.76 11.26
CA PHE A 137 9.42 7.40 11.36
C PHE A 137 10.51 6.36 11.64
N LYS A 138 11.67 6.46 10.99
CA LYS A 138 12.82 5.59 11.28
C LYS A 138 13.31 5.76 12.73
N LYS A 139 13.52 7.00 13.18
CA LYS A 139 13.91 7.26 14.58
C LYS A 139 12.88 6.73 15.59
N LYS A 140 11.58 6.84 15.29
CA LYS A 140 10.53 6.27 16.13
C LYS A 140 10.55 4.74 16.08
N ALA A 141 10.74 4.12 14.92
CA ALA A 141 10.87 2.67 14.78
C ALA A 141 12.10 2.14 15.54
N ASP A 142 13.24 2.82 15.45
CA ASP A 142 14.47 2.46 16.16
C ASP A 142 14.34 2.65 17.68
N GLN A 143 13.49 3.58 18.14
CA GLN A 143 13.18 3.80 19.57
C GLN A 143 12.06 2.91 20.10
N THR A 144 11.25 2.29 19.23
CA THR A 144 10.20 1.38 19.66
C THR A 144 10.87 0.05 19.96
N GLN A 145 11.20 -0.20 21.22
CA GLN A 145 11.60 -1.53 21.66
C GLN A 145 10.49 -2.52 21.25
N MET A 146 10.88 -3.59 20.56
CA MET A 146 9.94 -4.60 20.11
C MET A 146 9.20 -5.14 21.34
N SER A 147 7.86 -5.10 21.33
CA SER A 147 7.05 -5.66 22.42
C SER A 147 7.49 -7.10 22.70
N GLU A 148 7.58 -7.51 23.97
CA GLU A 148 8.01 -8.85 24.36
C GLU A 148 7.22 -9.96 23.64
N GLU A 149 5.92 -9.74 23.40
CA GLU A 149 5.08 -10.67 22.63
C GLU A 149 5.52 -10.80 21.17
N ALA A 150 5.91 -9.69 20.54
CA ALA A 150 6.41 -9.68 19.17
C ALA A 150 7.79 -10.32 19.08
N TYR A 151 8.64 -10.11 20.10
CA TYR A 151 9.94 -10.77 20.23
C TYR A 151 9.80 -12.28 20.33
N ASN A 152 8.93 -12.75 21.21
CA ASN A 152 8.67 -14.18 21.36
C ASN A 152 8.15 -14.83 20.07
N LYS A 153 7.21 -14.18 19.36
CA LYS A 153 6.72 -14.66 18.06
C LYS A 153 7.79 -14.66 16.98
N PHE A 154 8.65 -13.64 16.96
CA PHE A 154 9.76 -13.57 16.01
C PHE A 154 10.79 -14.68 16.27
N THR A 155 11.15 -14.91 17.53
CA THR A 155 12.07 -16.00 17.92
C THR A 155 11.47 -17.37 17.59
N GLU A 156 10.16 -17.56 17.80
CA GLU A 156 9.46 -18.79 17.43
C GLU A 156 9.50 -19.02 15.90
N LEU A 157 9.26 -17.98 15.10
CA LEU A 157 9.37 -18.05 13.64
C LEU A 157 10.80 -18.34 13.19
N GLN A 158 11.80 -17.68 13.79
CA GLN A 158 13.21 -17.92 13.50
C GLN A 158 13.59 -19.37 13.81
N ASN A 159 13.11 -19.93 14.92
CA ASN A 159 13.33 -21.32 15.29
C ASN A 159 12.63 -22.32 14.35
N ARG A 160 11.46 -21.97 13.81
CA ARG A 160 10.76 -22.79 12.79
C ARG A 160 11.43 -22.76 11.42
N ILE A 161 12.16 -21.69 11.11
CA ILE A 161 12.91 -21.56 9.85
C ILE A 161 14.30 -22.21 9.99
N SER A 162 14.95 -22.07 11.14
CA SER A 162 16.27 -22.68 11.41
C SER A 162 16.19 -24.19 11.62
N ASN A 163 15.11 -24.66 12.24
CA ASN A 163 14.70 -26.06 12.20
C ASN A 163 13.53 -26.15 11.23
N PRO A 164 13.76 -26.21 9.89
CA PRO A 164 12.71 -26.66 9.01
C PRO A 164 12.35 -28.03 9.55
N ILE A 165 11.14 -28.14 10.13
CA ILE A 165 10.53 -29.42 10.46
C ILE A 165 10.90 -30.31 9.29
N GLN A 166 11.53 -31.45 9.57
CA GLN A 166 11.72 -32.51 8.61
C GLN A 166 10.34 -32.81 8.04
N ARG A 167 9.90 -32.04 7.04
CA ARG A 167 8.80 -32.41 6.17
C ARG A 167 9.39 -33.63 5.55
N SER A 168 8.94 -34.77 6.06
CA SER A 168 9.26 -36.10 5.54
C SER A 168 9.31 -35.93 4.04
N ALA A 169 10.50 -36.03 3.49
CA ALA A 169 10.70 -36.09 2.06
C ALA A 169 10.18 -37.47 1.61
N GLU A 170 8.90 -37.76 1.87
CA GLU A 170 8.12 -38.66 1.05
C GLU A 170 7.80 -37.86 -0.21
N ILE A 171 8.87 -37.64 -0.98
CA ILE A 171 8.80 -37.37 -2.40
C ILE A 171 7.88 -38.46 -2.93
N PHE A 172 6.77 -38.05 -3.55
CA PHE A 172 5.81 -38.91 -4.21
C PHE A 172 6.53 -40.07 -4.92
N SER A 173 6.51 -41.23 -4.27
CA SER A 173 7.19 -42.43 -4.76
C SER A 173 6.12 -43.33 -5.32
N VAL A 174 6.17 -43.57 -6.63
CA VAL A 174 5.31 -44.56 -7.31
C VAL A 174 5.41 -45.93 -6.63
N LYS A 175 6.55 -46.22 -5.98
CA LYS A 175 6.79 -47.42 -5.18
C LYS A 175 5.90 -47.50 -3.93
N GLY A 176 5.49 -46.38 -3.33
CA GLY A 176 4.55 -46.31 -2.21
C GLY A 176 3.09 -46.58 -2.60
N ILE A 177 2.73 -46.28 -3.85
CA ILE A 177 1.41 -46.59 -4.42
C ILE A 177 1.33 -48.07 -4.78
N LEU A 178 2.37 -48.60 -5.43
CA LEU A 178 2.47 -50.03 -5.76
C LEU A 178 2.62 -50.90 -4.50
N SER A 179 3.30 -50.42 -3.45
CA SER A 179 3.42 -51.16 -2.19
C SER A 179 2.13 -51.21 -1.39
N SER A 180 1.07 -50.48 -1.73
CA SER A 180 -0.20 -50.53 -0.97
C SER A 180 -0.92 -51.87 -1.13
N ILE A 181 -0.90 -52.44 -2.33
CA ILE A 181 -1.47 -53.77 -2.62
C ILE A 181 -0.56 -54.86 -2.08
N ASP A 182 0.76 -54.73 -2.24
CA ASP A 182 1.72 -55.71 -1.73
C ASP A 182 1.73 -55.74 -0.19
N ASN A 183 1.70 -54.58 0.48
CA ASN A 183 1.54 -54.50 1.93
C ASN A 183 0.20 -55.08 2.40
N TYR A 184 -0.87 -54.89 1.62
CA TYR A 184 -2.17 -55.48 1.94
C TYR A 184 -2.10 -57.01 1.90
N ILE A 185 -1.50 -57.59 0.84
CA ILE A 185 -1.32 -59.04 0.70
C ILE A 185 -0.41 -59.59 1.81
N GLU A 186 0.68 -58.89 2.16
CA GLU A 186 1.59 -59.30 3.25
C GLU A 186 0.91 -59.30 4.63
N LYS A 187 0.04 -58.34 4.91
CA LYS A 187 -0.66 -58.21 6.20
C LYS A 187 -1.99 -58.97 6.26
N LEU A 188 -2.47 -59.47 5.12
CA LEU A 188 -3.73 -60.18 5.03
C LEU A 188 -3.77 -61.45 5.92
N PRO A 189 -2.75 -62.33 5.94
CA PRO A 189 -2.78 -63.53 6.78
C PRO A 189 -2.92 -63.23 8.28
N GLU A 190 -2.29 -62.16 8.77
CA GLU A 190 -2.37 -61.76 10.18
C GLU A 190 -3.72 -61.13 10.55
N THR A 191 -4.28 -60.33 9.64
CA THR A 191 -5.59 -59.71 9.83
C THR A 191 -6.72 -60.74 9.73
N CYS A 192 -6.61 -61.70 8.81
CA CYS A 192 -7.55 -62.82 8.64
C CYS A 192 -7.73 -63.65 9.92
N LYS A 193 -6.65 -63.87 10.69
CA LYS A 193 -6.72 -64.58 11.97
C LYS A 193 -7.51 -63.85 13.05
N LYS A 194 -7.58 -62.52 12.98
CA LYS A 194 -8.27 -61.65 13.96
C LYS A 194 -9.75 -61.41 13.62
N LEU A 195 -10.15 -61.65 12.37
CA LEU A 195 -11.51 -61.43 11.87
C LEU A 195 -12.53 -62.43 12.46
N SER A 196 -13.77 -61.98 12.67
CA SER A 196 -14.87 -62.85 13.09
C SER A 196 -15.29 -63.80 11.95
N ASP A 197 -16.04 -64.87 12.25
CA ASP A 197 -16.46 -65.84 11.23
C ASP A 197 -17.50 -65.25 10.24
N SER A 198 -18.23 -64.19 10.62
CA SER A 198 -19.12 -63.44 9.71
C SER A 198 -18.34 -62.50 8.80
N ASP A 199 -17.37 -61.77 9.35
CA ASP A 199 -16.60 -60.78 8.60
C ASP A 199 -15.65 -61.45 7.60
N LEU A 200 -15.12 -62.63 7.95
CA LEU A 200 -14.31 -63.44 7.04
C LEU A 200 -15.11 -63.86 5.80
N LYS A 201 -16.38 -64.25 5.94
CA LYS A 201 -17.24 -64.61 4.79
C LYS A 201 -17.55 -63.42 3.90
N TYR A 202 -17.75 -62.24 4.50
CA TYR A 202 -18.01 -61.00 3.77
C TYR A 202 -16.78 -60.60 2.93
N GLU A 203 -15.58 -60.65 3.51
CA GLU A 203 -14.34 -60.34 2.78
C GLU A 203 -14.06 -61.36 1.65
N ILE A 204 -14.39 -62.63 1.83
CA ILE A 204 -14.29 -63.65 0.76
C ILE A 204 -15.17 -63.28 -0.44
N GLN A 205 -16.44 -62.92 -0.20
CA GLN A 205 -17.35 -62.55 -1.30
C GLN A 205 -16.90 -61.27 -2.01
N ARG A 206 -16.39 -60.30 -1.26
CA ARG A 206 -15.90 -59.02 -1.79
C ARG A 206 -14.61 -59.18 -2.61
N THR A 207 -13.70 -60.04 -2.16
CA THR A 207 -12.38 -60.24 -2.80
C THR A 207 -12.42 -61.19 -4.00
N GLN A 208 -13.49 -61.99 -4.16
CA GLN A 208 -13.67 -62.97 -5.24
C GLN A 208 -13.38 -62.43 -6.65
N PHE A 209 -13.78 -61.18 -6.93
CA PHE A 209 -13.63 -60.55 -8.26
C PHE A 209 -12.54 -59.48 -8.31
N SER A 210 -11.95 -59.15 -7.16
CA SER A 210 -11.03 -58.00 -7.04
C SER A 210 -9.57 -58.42 -7.03
N ASN A 211 -9.21 -59.49 -6.30
CA ASN A 211 -7.83 -59.94 -6.21
C ASN A 211 -7.76 -61.44 -5.91
N LYS A 212 -7.18 -62.19 -6.85
CA LYS A 212 -7.06 -63.65 -6.78
C LYS A 212 -6.19 -64.13 -5.62
N THR A 213 -5.09 -63.45 -5.33
CA THR A 213 -4.14 -63.87 -4.27
C THR A 213 -4.73 -63.61 -2.88
N ALA A 214 -5.42 -62.49 -2.70
CA ALA A 214 -6.11 -62.18 -1.45
C ALA A 214 -7.25 -63.19 -1.16
N TYR A 215 -7.98 -63.58 -2.20
CA TYR A 215 -9.05 -64.57 -2.11
C TYR A 215 -8.53 -65.96 -1.71
N GLU A 216 -7.40 -66.39 -2.26
CA GLU A 216 -6.75 -67.67 -1.91
C GLU A 216 -6.32 -67.71 -0.43
N ILE A 217 -5.75 -66.62 0.10
CA ILE A 217 -5.35 -66.50 1.52
C ILE A 217 -6.58 -66.59 2.45
N LEU A 218 -7.68 -65.92 2.10
CA LEU A 218 -8.91 -65.93 2.89
C LEU A 218 -9.58 -67.32 2.90
N LEU A 219 -9.56 -68.04 1.78
CA LEU A 219 -10.06 -69.42 1.70
C LEU A 219 -9.23 -70.38 2.55
N GLN A 220 -7.90 -70.27 2.51
CA GLN A 220 -7.01 -71.08 3.33
C GLN A 220 -7.28 -70.89 4.83
N GLU A 221 -7.50 -69.65 5.29
CA GLU A 221 -7.87 -69.39 6.68
C GLU A 221 -9.26 -69.95 7.03
N GLN A 222 -10.22 -69.89 6.11
CA GLN A 222 -11.55 -70.48 6.31
C GLN A 222 -11.48 -72.01 6.44
N GLU A 223 -10.66 -72.67 5.62
CA GLU A 223 -10.41 -74.11 5.72
C GLU A 223 -9.67 -74.45 7.02
N HIS A 224 -8.69 -73.66 7.42
CA HIS A 224 -7.98 -73.83 8.69
C HIS A 224 -8.94 -73.77 9.89
N ARG A 225 -9.91 -72.85 9.90
CA ARG A 225 -10.95 -72.78 10.96
C ARG A 225 -11.91 -73.96 10.96
N LYS A 226 -12.13 -74.61 9.82
CA LYS A 226 -12.95 -75.84 9.74
C LYS A 226 -12.17 -77.06 10.25
N THR A 227 -10.86 -77.10 10.07
CA THR A 227 -10.00 -78.21 10.50
C THR A 227 -9.53 -78.07 11.96
N THR A 228 -9.50 -76.87 12.53
CA THR A 228 -9.19 -76.62 13.95
C THR A 228 -10.40 -76.08 14.73
N PRO A 229 -11.18 -76.93 15.44
CA PRO A 229 -12.30 -76.45 16.24
C PRO A 229 -11.82 -75.61 17.44
N LYS A 230 -12.33 -74.38 17.58
CA LYS A 230 -12.03 -73.46 18.69
C LYS A 230 -12.38 -74.11 20.05
N LYS A 231 -11.40 -74.26 20.95
CA LYS A 231 -11.63 -74.55 22.38
C LYS A 231 -12.41 -73.39 23.00
N LYS A 232 -13.66 -73.64 23.43
CA LYS A 232 -14.50 -72.69 24.16
C LYS A 232 -13.79 -72.24 25.45
N LYS A 233 -13.35 -70.99 25.54
CA LYS A 233 -13.03 -70.35 26.83
C LYS A 233 -14.34 -69.89 27.48
N LYS A 234 -14.65 -70.47 28.65
CA LYS A 234 -15.62 -69.98 29.63
C LYS A 234 -15.14 -68.62 30.13
N ASN A 235 -16.01 -67.62 30.14
CA ASN A 235 -15.79 -66.39 30.88
C ASN A 235 -16.64 -66.43 32.15
N GLU A 236 -16.00 -66.07 33.25
CA GLU A 236 -16.56 -65.66 34.55
C GLU A 236 -17.51 -64.47 34.41
#